data_AF-A0A938V7N0-F1
#
_entry.id   AF-A0A938V7N0-F1
#
_cell.length_a   1.000
_cell.length_b   1.000
_cell.length_c   1.000
_cell.angle_alpha   90.00
_cell.angle_beta   90.00
_cell.angle_gamma   90.00
#
_symmetry.space_group_name_H-M   'P 1'
#
loop_
_entity.id
_entity.type
_entity.pdbx_description
1 polymer ?
#
loop_
_entity_poly.entity_id
_entity_poly.type
_entity_poly.pdbx_seq_one_letter_code
_entity_poly.pdbx_strand_id
1 'polypeptide(L)'
;MKQTPQELLVTQRMQPGVITLSGFLGIDQRPLNEIIADDAQTLLRLDITAPEIAERMQYLTDQSQQAYEGGIIIDGSYEVETEITRGKLPCPFLHRGLQRKTVTTCTHLTTGITIRWTALNIHMIKEHGFFEGKGSPFRLEPGTLIKVLFPDAAHRS
;
A
#
# COMPACT_ATOMS: atom_id res chain seq x y z
N MET A 1 18.07 5.43 18.77
CA MET A 1 19.29 5.25 17.95
C MET A 1 19.44 6.48 17.05
N LYS A 2 20.66 6.87 16.64
CA LYS A 2 20.85 7.98 15.68
C LYS A 2 20.44 7.51 14.27
N GLN A 3 19.66 8.31 13.55
CA GLN A 3 19.27 7.99 12.17
C GLN A 3 20.51 7.93 11.26
N THR A 4 20.53 6.97 10.35
CA THR A 4 21.60 6.84 9.36
C THR A 4 21.46 7.90 8.26
N PRO A 5 22.55 8.28 7.54
CA PRO A 5 22.46 9.21 6.42
C PRO A 5 21.46 8.77 5.33
N GLN A 6 21.32 7.47 5.11
CA GLN A 6 20.36 6.93 4.15
C GLN A 6 18.92 7.12 4.62
N GLU A 7 18.62 6.87 5.90
CA GLU A 7 17.29 7.09 6.49
C GLU A 7 16.86 8.56 6.39
N LEU A 8 17.80 9.50 6.57
CA LEU A 8 17.53 10.93 6.39
C LEU A 8 17.15 11.25 4.94
N LEU A 9 17.88 10.73 3.96
CA LEU A 9 17.56 10.91 2.55
C LEU A 9 16.19 10.33 2.19
N VAL A 10 15.88 9.14 2.69
CA VAL A 10 14.56 8.51 2.48
C VAL A 10 13.46 9.38 3.09
N THR A 11 13.64 9.83 4.34
CA THR A 11 12.66 10.67 5.04
C THR A 11 12.47 12.02 4.33
N GLN A 12 13.53 12.62 3.78
CA GLN A 12 13.45 13.84 2.99
C GLN A 12 12.65 13.63 1.71
N ARG A 13 12.85 12.50 1.01
CA ARG A 13 12.08 12.13 -0.18
C ARG A 13 10.60 11.88 0.11
N MET A 14 10.28 11.54 1.35
CA MET A 14 8.91 11.33 1.80
C MET A 14 8.15 12.61 2.12
N GLN A 15 8.84 13.77 2.16
CA GLN A 15 8.21 15.05 2.45
C GLN A 15 7.27 15.52 1.33
N PRO A 16 6.21 16.26 1.66
CA PRO A 16 5.33 16.90 0.68
C PRO A 16 6.11 17.72 -0.36
N GLY A 17 5.72 17.59 -1.63
CA GLY A 17 6.31 18.32 -2.76
C GLY A 17 7.57 17.72 -3.36
N VAL A 18 8.17 16.67 -2.77
CA VAL A 18 9.43 16.08 -3.30
C VAL A 18 9.15 15.03 -4.38
N ILE A 19 8.26 14.06 -4.11
CA ILE A 19 7.83 13.05 -5.09
C ILE A 19 6.33 13.18 -5.38
N THR A 20 5.52 13.32 -4.33
CA THR A 20 4.08 13.53 -4.40
C THR A 20 3.73 14.87 -3.76
N LEU A 21 2.59 15.45 -4.13
CA LEU A 21 2.14 16.71 -3.54
C LEU A 21 1.99 16.61 -2.02
N SER A 22 1.40 15.52 -1.53
CA SER A 22 1.09 15.33 -0.10
C SER A 22 2.17 14.59 0.70
N GLY A 23 3.26 14.13 0.05
CA GLY A 23 4.25 13.27 0.70
C GLY A 23 3.70 11.87 1.01
N PHE A 24 4.34 11.18 1.96
CA PHE A 24 3.99 9.80 2.36
C PHE A 24 3.84 9.62 3.87
N LEU A 25 4.14 10.64 4.68
CA LEU A 25 4.12 10.54 6.14
C LEU A 25 2.84 11.10 6.77
N GLY A 26 2.08 11.92 6.02
CA GLY A 26 0.88 12.56 6.54
C GLY A 26 1.18 13.43 7.76
N ILE A 27 0.49 13.17 8.85
CA ILE A 27 0.69 13.82 10.15
C ILE A 27 1.50 12.97 11.13
N ASP A 28 2.04 11.84 10.67
CA ASP A 28 2.80 10.92 11.51
C ASP A 28 4.14 11.55 11.91
N GLN A 29 4.32 11.75 13.21
CA GLN A 29 5.54 12.32 13.79
C GLN A 29 6.52 11.25 14.27
N ARG A 30 6.14 9.96 14.18
CA ARG A 30 7.02 8.87 14.59
C ARG A 30 8.20 8.76 13.63
N PRO A 31 9.37 8.32 14.11
CA PRO A 31 10.47 7.90 13.24
C PRO A 31 10.03 6.84 12.22
N LEU A 32 10.55 6.90 11.00
CA LEU A 32 10.18 5.99 9.90
C LEU A 32 10.29 4.50 10.28
N ASN A 33 11.35 4.12 10.99
CA ASN A 33 11.58 2.76 11.46
C ASN A 33 10.52 2.32 12.50
N GLU A 34 10.00 3.24 13.31
CA GLU A 34 8.93 2.93 14.26
C GLU A 34 7.59 2.74 13.56
N ILE A 35 7.30 3.51 12.51
CA ILE A 35 6.10 3.31 11.68
C ILE A 35 6.12 1.91 11.06
N ILE A 36 7.23 1.54 10.42
CA ILE A 36 7.41 0.21 9.79
C ILE A 36 7.33 -0.90 10.85
N ALA A 37 7.96 -0.71 12.01
CA ALA A 37 7.94 -1.71 13.08
C ALA A 37 6.53 -1.93 13.67
N ASP A 38 5.75 -0.87 13.86
CA ASP A 38 4.36 -0.93 14.35
C ASP A 38 3.45 -1.71 13.38
N ASP A 39 3.57 -1.43 12.08
CA ASP A 39 2.86 -2.16 11.04
C ASP A 39 3.31 -3.63 11.00
N ALA A 40 4.61 -3.91 11.09
CA ALA A 40 5.15 -5.27 11.13
C ALA A 40 4.65 -6.08 12.33
N GLN A 41 4.46 -5.46 13.50
CA GLN A 41 3.84 -6.12 14.66
C GLN A 41 2.39 -6.52 14.38
N THR A 42 1.66 -5.72 13.61
CA THR A 42 0.29 -6.04 13.21
C THR A 42 0.25 -7.23 12.25
N LEU A 43 1.17 -7.26 11.29
CA LEU A 43 1.34 -8.38 10.37
C LEU A 43 1.66 -9.68 11.12
N LEU A 44 2.61 -9.62 12.06
CA LEU A 44 3.01 -10.77 12.87
C LEU A 44 1.85 -11.37 13.67
N ARG A 45 1.00 -10.52 14.29
CA ARG A 45 -0.17 -10.99 15.05
C ARG A 45 -1.23 -11.67 14.18
N LEU A 46 -1.27 -11.34 12.89
CA LEU A 46 -2.26 -11.85 11.94
C LEU A 46 -1.69 -12.98 11.06
N ASP A 47 -0.47 -13.45 11.36
CA ASP A 47 0.22 -14.54 10.66
C ASP A 47 0.26 -14.34 9.13
N ILE A 48 0.59 -13.12 8.70
CA ILE A 48 0.69 -12.75 7.29
C ILE A 48 1.90 -11.85 7.04
N THR A 49 2.52 -11.97 5.88
CA THR A 49 3.72 -11.20 5.52
C THR A 49 3.41 -10.05 4.56
N ALA A 50 4.27 -9.03 4.55
CA ALA A 50 4.13 -7.90 3.63
C ALA A 50 4.21 -8.32 2.14
N PRO A 51 5.10 -9.25 1.72
CA PRO A 51 5.09 -9.78 0.35
C PRO A 51 3.76 -10.44 -0.04
N GLU A 52 3.14 -11.24 0.83
CA GLU A 52 1.84 -11.87 0.54
C GLU A 52 0.73 -10.83 0.30
N ILE A 53 0.70 -9.78 1.13
CA ILE A 53 -0.23 -8.66 0.94
C ILE A 53 0.01 -7.98 -0.41
N ALA A 54 1.27 -7.68 -0.71
CA ALA A 54 1.62 -7.01 -1.97
C ALA A 54 1.29 -7.88 -3.20
N GLU A 55 1.50 -9.19 -3.14
CA GLU A 55 1.15 -10.12 -4.20
C GLU A 55 -0.36 -10.19 -4.42
N ARG A 56 -1.15 -10.20 -3.34
CA ARG A 56 -2.61 -10.16 -3.43
C ARG A 56 -3.11 -8.85 -4.04
N MET A 57 -2.53 -7.72 -3.63
CA MET A 57 -2.83 -6.41 -4.23
C MET A 57 -2.46 -6.37 -5.72
N GLN A 58 -1.28 -6.89 -6.07
CA GLN A 58 -0.81 -6.94 -7.46
C GLN A 58 -1.73 -7.80 -8.34
N TYR A 59 -2.14 -8.97 -7.84
CA TYR A 59 -3.09 -9.84 -8.53
C TYR A 59 -4.39 -9.11 -8.88
N LEU A 60 -5.02 -8.43 -7.92
CA LEU A 60 -6.27 -7.70 -8.14
C LEU A 60 -6.08 -6.52 -9.11
N THR A 61 -4.95 -5.81 -9.00
CA THR A 61 -4.58 -4.74 -9.93
C THR A 61 -4.39 -5.27 -11.35
N ASP A 62 -3.69 -6.40 -11.54
CA ASP A 62 -3.40 -6.95 -12.86
C ASP A 62 -4.64 -7.52 -13.54
N GLN A 63 -5.53 -8.16 -12.77
CA GLN A 63 -6.81 -8.65 -13.29
C GLN A 63 -7.72 -7.48 -13.71
N SER A 64 -7.86 -6.44 -12.89
CA SER A 64 -8.71 -5.29 -13.22
C SER A 64 -8.21 -4.48 -14.41
N GLN A 65 -6.91 -4.46 -14.70
CA GLN A 65 -6.37 -3.82 -15.91
C GLN A 65 -6.72 -4.55 -17.22
N GLN A 66 -7.19 -5.80 -17.15
CA GLN A 66 -7.67 -6.54 -18.33
C GLN A 66 -9.11 -6.16 -18.70
N ALA A 67 -9.81 -5.44 -17.81
CA ALA A 67 -11.13 -4.91 -18.09
C ALA A 67 -11.06 -3.77 -19.10
N TYR A 68 -11.98 -3.75 -20.06
CA TYR A 68 -12.05 -2.68 -21.05
C TYR A 68 -12.67 -1.40 -20.48
N GLU A 69 -13.71 -1.51 -19.65
CA GLU A 69 -14.40 -0.38 -19.02
C GLU A 69 -14.95 -0.78 -17.64
N GLY A 70 -14.83 0.13 -16.67
CA GLY A 70 -15.42 0.01 -15.34
C GLY A 70 -14.79 -1.03 -14.40
N GLY A 71 -15.44 -1.23 -13.26
CA GLY A 71 -15.07 -2.25 -12.28
C GLY A 71 -15.42 -3.66 -12.75
N ILE A 72 -14.57 -4.64 -12.43
CA ILE A 72 -14.83 -6.06 -12.66
C ILE A 72 -14.94 -6.83 -11.35
N ILE A 73 -15.69 -7.92 -11.37
CA ILE A 73 -15.77 -8.84 -10.24
C ILE A 73 -14.66 -9.88 -10.37
N ILE A 74 -13.76 -9.91 -9.38
CA ILE A 74 -12.65 -10.87 -9.23
C ILE A 74 -12.96 -11.80 -8.05
N ASP A 75 -12.65 -13.09 -8.21
CA ASP A 75 -12.88 -14.16 -7.22
C ASP A 75 -14.33 -14.23 -6.69
N GLY A 76 -15.30 -13.71 -7.45
CA GLY A 76 -16.71 -13.63 -7.07
C GLY A 76 -17.03 -12.74 -5.87
N SER A 77 -16.03 -12.08 -5.27
CA SER A 77 -16.17 -11.40 -3.98
C SER A 77 -15.62 -9.97 -3.98
N TYR A 78 -14.88 -9.58 -5.01
CA TYR A 78 -14.21 -8.28 -5.08
C TYR A 78 -14.64 -7.53 -6.34
N GLU A 79 -15.25 -6.36 -6.20
CA GLU A 79 -15.39 -5.42 -7.30
C GLU A 79 -14.15 -4.53 -7.34
N VAL A 80 -13.42 -4.56 -8.45
CA VAL A 80 -12.12 -3.90 -8.59
C VAL A 80 -12.03 -3.09 -9.87
N GLU A 81 -11.60 -1.84 -9.74
CA GLU A 81 -11.34 -0.93 -10.84
C GLU A 81 -9.92 -0.36 -10.70
N THR A 82 -9.17 -0.29 -11.79
CA THR A 82 -7.85 0.35 -11.80
C THR A 82 -7.81 1.51 -12.77
N GLU A 83 -7.62 2.71 -12.23
CA GLU A 83 -7.43 3.93 -12.99
C GLU A 83 -5.93 4.15 -13.26
N ILE A 84 -5.58 4.44 -14.51
CA ILE A 84 -4.20 4.71 -14.91
C ILE A 84 -4.09 6.17 -15.35
N THR A 85 -3.18 6.91 -14.70
CA THR A 85 -2.88 8.29 -15.07
C THR A 85 -1.48 8.41 -15.68
N ARG A 86 -1.24 9.49 -16.42
CA ARG A 86 0.05 9.70 -17.09
C ARG A 86 1.17 9.92 -16.07
N GLY A 87 2.30 9.27 -16.34
CA GLY A 87 3.55 9.45 -15.61
C GLY A 87 3.92 8.25 -14.76
N LYS A 88 5.06 8.38 -14.08
CA LYS A 88 5.60 7.37 -13.18
C LYS A 88 6.16 8.03 -11.93
N LEU A 89 6.25 7.28 -10.84
CA LEU A 89 6.79 7.74 -9.56
C LEU A 89 8.01 6.90 -9.17
N PRO A 90 9.11 7.52 -8.71
CA PRO A 90 10.22 6.80 -8.11
C PRO A 90 9.86 6.32 -6.70
N CYS A 91 10.51 5.26 -6.23
CA CYS A 91 10.43 4.83 -4.84
C CYS A 91 11.10 5.87 -3.91
N PRO A 92 10.49 6.23 -2.76
CA PRO A 92 11.14 7.12 -1.78
C PRO A 92 12.36 6.46 -1.13
N PHE A 93 12.41 5.13 -1.02
CA PHE A 93 13.52 4.35 -0.46
C PHE A 93 14.75 4.22 -1.39
N LEU A 94 14.82 5.00 -2.47
CA LEU A 94 15.92 4.98 -3.45
C LEU A 94 16.10 3.64 -4.19
N HIS A 95 15.08 2.77 -4.15
CA HIS A 95 15.08 1.53 -4.92
C HIS A 95 15.00 1.86 -6.43
N ARG A 96 15.78 1.15 -7.25
CA ARG A 96 15.83 1.41 -8.71
C ARG A 96 14.50 1.06 -9.36
N GLY A 97 14.05 1.92 -10.27
CA GLY A 97 12.84 1.72 -11.06
C GLY A 97 11.83 2.83 -10.87
N LEU A 98 10.78 2.77 -11.69
CA LEU A 98 9.69 3.74 -11.67
C LEU A 98 8.37 2.98 -11.70
N GLN A 99 7.48 3.31 -10.77
CA GLN A 99 6.14 2.73 -10.65
C GLN A 99 5.14 3.54 -11.45
N ARG A 100 4.21 2.89 -12.16
CA ARG A 100 3.14 3.59 -12.88
C ARG A 100 2.24 4.33 -11.90
N LYS A 101 1.70 5.48 -12.31
CA LYS A 101 0.67 6.17 -11.54
C LYS A 101 -0.69 5.50 -11.75
N THR A 102 -0.92 4.44 -11.00
CA THR A 102 -2.21 3.77 -10.96
C THR A 102 -2.87 3.99 -9.61
N VAL A 103 -4.20 3.98 -9.59
CA VAL A 103 -4.98 3.82 -8.37
C VAL A 103 -5.94 2.67 -8.61
N THR A 104 -5.80 1.61 -7.82
CA THR A 104 -6.74 0.49 -7.78
C THR A 104 -7.70 0.72 -6.63
N THR A 105 -8.99 0.70 -6.92
CA THR A 105 -10.09 0.71 -5.96
C THR A 105 -10.66 -0.70 -5.90
N CYS A 106 -10.76 -1.27 -4.70
CA CYS A 106 -11.27 -2.62 -4.47
C CYS A 106 -12.31 -2.59 -3.36
N THR A 107 -13.50 -3.11 -3.66
CA THR A 107 -14.61 -3.25 -2.72
C THR A 107 -14.88 -4.73 -2.48
N HIS A 108 -14.79 -5.18 -1.23
CA HIS A 108 -15.19 -6.54 -0.88
C HIS A 108 -16.70 -6.61 -0.70
N LEU A 109 -17.38 -7.29 -1.63
CA LEU A 109 -18.82 -7.23 -1.85
C LEU A 109 -19.63 -7.69 -0.64
N THR A 110 -19.15 -8.67 0.12
CA THR A 110 -19.86 -9.16 1.32
C THR A 110 -19.82 -8.15 2.47
N THR A 111 -18.68 -7.47 2.65
CA THR A 111 -18.50 -6.53 3.77
C THR A 111 -18.86 -5.09 3.42
N GLY A 112 -18.90 -4.76 2.13
CA GLY A 112 -19.03 -3.39 1.62
C GLY A 112 -17.81 -2.49 1.88
N ILE A 113 -16.71 -3.02 2.43
CA ILE A 113 -15.51 -2.24 2.72
C ILE A 113 -14.73 -2.00 1.43
N THR A 114 -14.44 -0.73 1.16
CA THR A 114 -13.62 -0.29 0.03
C THR A 114 -12.24 0.16 0.51
N ILE A 115 -11.21 -0.30 -0.19
CA ILE A 115 -9.81 0.08 -0.01
C ILE A 115 -9.22 0.53 -1.34
N ARG A 116 -8.24 1.44 -1.29
CA ARG A 116 -7.62 2.02 -2.47
C ARG A 116 -6.11 2.07 -2.32
N TRP A 117 -5.38 1.68 -3.35
CA TRP A 117 -3.91 1.70 -3.33
C TRP A 117 -3.33 2.06 -4.69
N THR A 118 -2.06 2.47 -4.70
CA THR A 118 -1.30 2.70 -5.93
C THR A 118 -0.33 1.56 -6.21
N ALA A 119 0.17 1.44 -7.46
CA ALA A 119 1.30 0.55 -7.75
C ALA A 119 2.55 0.86 -6.91
N LEU A 120 2.73 2.12 -6.49
CA LEU A 120 3.82 2.48 -5.58
C LEU A 120 3.59 1.93 -4.17
N ASN A 121 2.34 1.89 -3.68
CA ASN A 121 2.04 1.24 -2.40
C ASN A 121 2.41 -0.25 -2.43
N ILE A 122 2.07 -0.97 -3.50
CA ILE A 122 2.43 -2.38 -3.66
C ILE A 122 3.95 -2.58 -3.53
N HIS A 123 4.73 -1.77 -4.26
CA HIS A 123 6.18 -1.83 -4.20
C HIS A 123 6.74 -1.49 -2.82
N MET A 124 6.23 -0.44 -2.18
CA MET A 124 6.67 -0.02 -0.83
C MET A 124 6.36 -1.07 0.24
N ILE A 125 5.20 -1.72 0.14
CA ILE A 125 4.84 -2.82 1.05
C ILE A 125 5.76 -4.02 0.81
N LYS A 126 5.90 -4.45 -0.45
CA LYS A 126 6.69 -5.64 -0.81
C LYS A 126 8.15 -5.54 -0.38
N GLU A 127 8.80 -4.42 -0.72
CA GLU A 127 10.25 -4.27 -0.59
C GLU A 127 10.68 -3.64 0.74
N HIS A 128 9.77 -2.91 1.41
CA HIS A 128 10.13 -2.08 2.57
C HIS A 128 9.18 -2.24 3.76
N GLY A 129 8.10 -3.01 3.64
CA GLY A 129 7.11 -3.16 4.71
C GLY A 129 6.45 -1.84 5.10
N PHE A 130 6.41 -0.86 4.20
CA PHE A 130 5.95 0.49 4.50
C PHE A 130 4.55 0.75 3.94
N PHE A 131 3.60 1.03 4.82
CA PHE A 131 2.19 1.24 4.51
C PHE A 131 1.80 2.73 4.50
N GLU A 132 2.78 3.63 4.39
CA GLU A 132 2.69 5.09 4.58
C GLU A 132 2.43 5.52 6.03
N GLY A 133 2.66 6.79 6.36
CA GLY A 133 2.42 7.33 7.70
C GLY A 133 0.94 7.67 7.93
N LYS A 134 0.53 7.70 9.20
CA LYS A 134 -0.84 8.07 9.60
C LYS A 134 -1.24 9.44 9.05
N GLY A 135 -2.44 9.52 8.48
CA GLY A 135 -2.98 10.72 7.83
C GLY A 135 -2.43 10.98 6.42
N SER A 136 -1.57 10.13 5.88
CA SER A 136 -1.24 10.17 4.45
C SER A 136 -2.46 9.77 3.62
N PRO A 137 -2.74 10.40 2.46
CA PRO A 137 -3.90 10.07 1.63
C PRO A 137 -3.95 8.61 1.16
N PHE A 138 -2.79 7.95 1.06
CA PHE A 138 -2.66 6.55 0.66
C PHE A 138 -2.13 5.66 1.79
N ARG A 139 -2.31 6.07 3.06
CA ARG A 139 -2.11 5.19 4.22
C ARG A 139 -3.01 3.98 4.13
N LEU A 140 -2.40 2.80 4.17
CA LEU A 140 -3.09 1.52 4.15
C LEU A 140 -2.99 0.89 5.54
N GLU A 141 -4.06 0.98 6.34
CA GLU A 141 -4.05 0.36 7.67
C GLU A 141 -3.95 -1.17 7.55
N PRO A 142 -2.86 -1.82 8.03
CA PRO A 142 -2.60 -3.23 7.78
C PRO A 142 -3.74 -4.14 8.22
N GLY A 143 -4.31 -3.88 9.40
CA GLY A 143 -5.43 -4.68 9.92
C GLY A 143 -6.69 -4.60 9.07
N THR A 144 -7.03 -3.42 8.54
CA THR A 144 -8.16 -3.25 7.61
C THR A 144 -7.87 -3.92 6.27
N LEU A 145 -6.66 -3.70 5.75
CA LEU A 145 -6.23 -4.27 4.49
C LEU A 145 -6.29 -5.81 4.50
N ILE A 146 -5.80 -6.44 5.57
CA ILE A 146 -5.82 -7.90 5.72
C ILE A 146 -7.25 -8.42 5.85
N LYS A 147 -8.11 -7.79 6.66
CA LYS A 147 -9.52 -8.19 6.80
C LYS A 147 -10.25 -8.19 5.46
N VAL A 148 -9.93 -7.25 4.59
CA VAL A 148 -10.53 -7.15 3.26
C VAL A 148 -9.93 -8.17 2.30
N LEU A 149 -8.59 -8.24 2.20
CA LEU A 149 -7.92 -9.06 1.19
C LEU A 149 -7.82 -10.55 1.54
N PHE A 150 -7.91 -10.89 2.83
CA PHE A 150 -7.74 -12.22 3.40
C PHE A 150 -8.82 -12.49 4.48
N PRO A 151 -10.11 -12.56 4.10
CA PRO A 151 -11.21 -12.71 5.06
C PRO A 151 -11.05 -13.96 5.95
N ASP A 152 -10.49 -15.06 5.42
CA ASP A 152 -10.27 -16.29 6.18
C ASP A 152 -9.09 -16.21 7.17
N ALA A 153 -8.10 -15.35 6.92
CA ALA A 153 -6.99 -15.12 7.83
C ALA A 153 -7.42 -14.30 9.06
N ALA A 154 -8.43 -13.44 8.91
CA ALA A 154 -8.95 -12.61 9.98
C ALA A 154 -9.66 -13.39 11.12
N HIS A 155 -9.87 -14.70 10.96
CA HIS A 155 -10.55 -15.57 11.93
C HIS A 155 -9.57 -16.42 12.77
N ARG A 156 -8.25 -16.24 12.61
CA ARG A 156 -7.21 -17.04 13.29
C ARG A 156 -6.80 -16.51 14.68
N SER A 157 -7.67 -15.75 15.34
CA SER A 157 -7.43 -15.16 16.66
C SER A 157 -8.30 -15.77 17.74
#